data_AF-A0A453GYC6-F1
#
_entry.id   AF-A0A453GYC6-F1
#
_cell.length_a   1.000
_cell.length_b   1.000
_cell.length_c   1.000
_cell.angle_alpha   90.00
_cell.angle_beta   90.00
_cell.angle_gamma   90.00
#
_symmetry.space_group_name_H-M   'P 1'
#
loop_
_entity.id
_entity.type
_entity.pdbx_description
1 polymer ?
#
loop_
_entity_poly.entity_id
_entity_poly.type
_entity_poly.pdbx_seq_one_letter_code
_entity_poly.pdbx_strand_id
1 'polypeptide(L)'
;LGCARWAWKRCVHSGHHDSATWGHAAAADFAPVPRMCRLVMANYAPPDLLAAPPLLLDPSNVVRRRTYADTGGRVTPYLVYLDHAHADIVLALRGLNLGRESDYALLLDNRLGKRRFDGGYVHNGLLRAAGWVLDKECDLLRDLLDRYPAYTLTFTGHSLGAGVAAMLTMVVVLNLDKLGKVERGRTRCYAMAPARCMSLNLAVRYADVINSVVLQDDFLPRTATPLEDIFKSILCLPCLLCLRCLKDTCIPEDAMLKDPRRLYAPGRIYHIVERKSFRCGRYPPVVKTAVPVDGRFEHVVLSCNATMDHAIVWIEREGQRALDKFCS
;
A
#
# COMPACT_ATOMS: atom_id res chain seq x y z
N LEU A 1 7.97 36.40 -2.55
CA LEU A 1 8.80 35.66 -3.53
C LEU A 1 8.97 34.17 -3.19
N GLY A 2 9.30 33.79 -1.93
CA GLY A 2 9.43 32.38 -1.51
C GLY A 2 8.16 31.52 -1.68
N CYS A 3 6.99 32.02 -1.22
CA CYS A 3 5.72 31.28 -1.33
C CYS A 3 5.23 31.10 -2.79
N ALA A 4 5.51 32.06 -3.67
CA ALA A 4 5.13 31.96 -5.09
C ALA A 4 6.02 30.97 -5.86
N ARG A 5 7.33 31.00 -5.63
CA ARG A 5 8.28 30.01 -6.18
C ARG A 5 8.02 28.61 -5.62
N TRP A 6 7.57 28.51 -4.36
CA TRP A 6 7.13 27.27 -3.72
C TRP A 6 5.85 26.71 -4.32
N ALA A 7 4.80 27.53 -4.45
CA ALA A 7 3.53 27.14 -5.07
C ALA A 7 3.77 26.73 -6.53
N TRP A 8 4.58 27.48 -7.26
CA TRP A 8 4.99 27.12 -8.63
C TRP A 8 5.72 25.77 -8.68
N LYS A 9 6.73 25.54 -7.82
CA LYS A 9 7.48 24.28 -7.81
C LYS A 9 6.58 23.08 -7.48
N ARG A 10 5.60 23.21 -6.58
CA ARG A 10 4.67 22.12 -6.19
C ARG A 10 3.49 21.94 -7.15
N CYS A 11 3.00 22.99 -7.80
CA CYS A 11 1.96 22.90 -8.83
C CYS A 11 2.50 22.38 -10.18
N VAL A 12 3.81 22.50 -10.42
CA VAL A 12 4.49 22.02 -11.63
C VAL A 12 5.11 20.62 -11.44
N HIS A 13 5.35 20.20 -10.20
CA HIS A 13 5.88 18.89 -9.87
C HIS A 13 4.79 17.81 -10.03
N SER A 14 5.04 16.83 -10.88
CA SER A 14 4.22 15.62 -10.98
C SER A 14 5.00 14.42 -10.47
N GLY A 15 4.27 13.38 -10.04
CA GLY A 15 4.82 12.12 -9.57
C GLY A 15 5.76 11.45 -10.57
N HIS A 16 5.64 11.77 -11.86
CA HIS A 16 6.61 11.37 -12.87
C HIS A 16 8.05 11.72 -12.47
N HIS A 17 8.30 12.94 -11.98
CA HIS A 17 9.65 13.41 -11.66
C HIS A 17 10.32 12.57 -10.56
N ASP A 18 9.53 12.08 -9.60
CA ASP A 18 10.00 11.29 -8.46
C ASP A 18 10.64 9.96 -8.89
N SER A 19 10.09 9.36 -9.95
CA SER A 19 10.56 8.09 -10.51
C SER A 19 11.33 8.24 -11.83
N ALA A 20 11.67 9.46 -12.24
CA ALA A 20 12.29 9.71 -13.54
C ALA A 20 13.65 8.99 -13.69
N THR A 21 14.37 8.82 -12.59
CA THR A 21 15.68 8.14 -12.53
C THR A 21 15.59 6.64 -12.23
N TRP A 22 14.37 6.11 -12.04
CA TRP A 22 14.18 4.70 -11.68
C TRP A 22 14.24 3.78 -12.90
N GLY A 23 14.66 2.54 -12.64
CA GLY A 23 14.65 1.46 -13.63
C GLY A 23 13.22 1.08 -14.02
N HIS A 24 13.09 0.41 -15.16
CA HIS A 24 11.82 -0.20 -15.56
C HIS A 24 11.59 -1.49 -14.78
N ALA A 25 10.35 -1.75 -14.36
CA ALA A 25 9.99 -3.01 -13.75
C ALA A 25 10.00 -4.14 -14.79
N ALA A 26 10.44 -5.33 -14.39
CA ALA A 26 10.27 -6.52 -15.19
C ALA A 26 8.79 -6.95 -15.18
N ALA A 27 8.31 -7.47 -16.31
CA ALA A 27 6.93 -7.92 -16.46
C ALA A 27 6.56 -8.99 -15.42
N ALA A 28 7.44 -9.98 -15.22
CA ALA A 28 7.23 -11.08 -14.28
C ALA A 28 7.08 -10.58 -12.83
N ASP A 29 7.88 -9.59 -12.43
CA ASP A 29 7.84 -9.04 -11.07
C ASP A 29 6.56 -8.24 -10.81
N PHE A 30 6.02 -7.58 -11.85
CA PHE A 30 4.82 -6.75 -11.75
C PHE A 30 3.52 -7.52 -12.04
N ALA A 31 3.60 -8.69 -12.70
CA ALA A 31 2.44 -9.51 -13.11
C ALA A 31 1.41 -9.77 -12.00
N PRO A 32 1.79 -9.97 -10.72
CA PRO A 32 0.82 -10.18 -9.66
C PRO A 32 -0.06 -8.98 -9.32
N VAL A 33 0.37 -7.74 -9.64
CA VAL A 33 -0.27 -6.52 -9.11
C VAL A 33 -1.76 -6.40 -9.46
N PRO A 34 -2.21 -6.49 -10.72
CA PRO A 34 -3.63 -6.35 -11.04
C PRO A 34 -4.51 -7.43 -10.39
N ARG A 35 -4.00 -8.67 -10.33
CA ARG A 35 -4.64 -9.79 -9.62
C ARG A 35 -4.83 -9.47 -8.13
N MET A 36 -3.78 -8.97 -7.48
CA MET A 36 -3.84 -8.57 -6.07
C MET A 36 -4.82 -7.42 -5.85
N CYS A 37 -4.96 -6.48 -6.80
CA CYS A 37 -5.99 -5.46 -6.73
C CYS A 37 -7.41 -6.05 -6.78
N ARG A 38 -7.68 -7.01 -7.68
CA ARG A 38 -8.99 -7.68 -7.76
C ARG A 38 -9.35 -8.40 -6.47
N LEU A 39 -8.40 -9.12 -5.87
CA LEU A 39 -8.60 -9.77 -4.57
C LEU A 39 -8.90 -8.75 -3.45
N VAL A 40 -8.26 -7.60 -3.42
CA VAL A 40 -8.63 -6.55 -2.46
C VAL A 40 -10.02 -5.98 -2.77
N MET A 41 -10.34 -5.73 -4.05
CA MET A 41 -11.66 -5.23 -4.49
C MET A 41 -12.81 -6.20 -4.16
N ALA A 42 -12.56 -7.51 -4.13
CA ALA A 42 -13.54 -8.52 -3.73
C ALA A 42 -14.07 -8.33 -2.30
N ASN A 43 -13.32 -7.67 -1.41
CA ASN A 43 -13.81 -7.31 -0.08
C ASN A 43 -15.00 -6.32 -0.11
N TYR A 44 -15.14 -5.56 -1.20
CA TYR A 44 -16.21 -4.57 -1.39
C TYR A 44 -17.43 -5.17 -2.11
N ALA A 45 -17.27 -6.30 -2.80
CA ALA A 45 -18.32 -6.94 -3.56
C ALA A 45 -19.09 -7.99 -2.73
N PRO A 46 -20.41 -8.14 -2.94
CA PRO A 46 -21.13 -9.29 -2.42
C PRO A 46 -20.68 -10.58 -3.15
N PRO A 47 -20.88 -11.78 -2.55
CA PRO A 47 -20.34 -13.04 -3.08
C PRO A 47 -20.77 -13.38 -4.52
N ASP A 48 -21.99 -13.00 -4.91
CA ASP A 48 -22.58 -13.20 -6.23
C ASP A 48 -21.89 -12.39 -7.34
N LEU A 49 -21.23 -11.27 -7.00
CA LEU A 49 -20.53 -10.44 -7.96
C LEU A 49 -19.04 -10.79 -8.10
N LEU A 50 -18.53 -11.79 -7.37
CA LEU A 50 -17.11 -12.17 -7.45
C LEU A 50 -16.73 -12.74 -8.83
N ALA A 51 -17.62 -13.52 -9.44
CA ALA A 51 -17.40 -14.12 -10.76
C ALA A 51 -17.60 -13.12 -11.92
N ALA A 52 -18.15 -11.93 -11.64
CA ALA A 52 -18.41 -10.92 -12.66
C ALA A 52 -17.16 -10.06 -12.95
N PRO A 53 -17.02 -9.50 -14.16
CA PRO A 53 -16.05 -8.45 -14.42
C PRO A 53 -16.26 -7.25 -13.47
N PRO A 54 -15.20 -6.60 -12.99
CA PRO A 54 -13.79 -6.82 -13.32
C PRO A 54 -13.06 -7.84 -12.41
N LEU A 55 -13.77 -8.49 -11.48
CA LEU A 55 -13.14 -9.35 -10.46
C LEU A 55 -12.73 -10.71 -11.03
N LEU A 56 -13.66 -11.39 -11.72
CA LEU A 56 -13.43 -12.70 -12.35
C LEU A 56 -12.78 -13.71 -11.38
N LEU A 57 -13.24 -13.72 -10.12
CA LEU A 57 -12.77 -14.62 -9.08
C LEU A 57 -13.76 -15.76 -8.87
N ASP A 58 -13.23 -16.96 -8.67
CA ASP A 58 -14.05 -18.11 -8.26
C ASP A 58 -14.47 -17.94 -6.79
N PRO A 59 -15.77 -17.84 -6.47
CA PRO A 59 -16.26 -17.71 -5.10
C PRO A 59 -15.92 -18.93 -4.22
N SER A 60 -15.77 -20.12 -4.80
CA SER A 60 -15.48 -21.36 -4.05
C SER A 60 -14.08 -21.36 -3.43
N ASN A 61 -13.18 -20.54 -3.97
CA ASN A 61 -11.82 -20.37 -3.46
C ASN A 61 -11.73 -19.38 -2.28
N VAL A 62 -12.83 -18.72 -1.90
CA VAL A 62 -12.89 -17.87 -0.71
C VAL A 62 -12.99 -18.74 0.53
N VAL A 63 -11.88 -18.89 1.26
CA VAL A 63 -11.80 -19.71 2.48
C VAL A 63 -12.40 -18.99 3.69
N ARG A 64 -12.19 -17.67 3.77
CA ARG A 64 -12.66 -16.87 4.90
C ARG A 64 -12.96 -15.46 4.45
N ARG A 65 -14.03 -14.89 5.00
CA ARG A 65 -14.33 -13.45 4.94
C ARG A 65 -14.54 -12.93 6.36
N ARG A 66 -13.90 -11.81 6.69
CA ARG A 66 -14.04 -11.13 7.98
C ARG A 66 -14.57 -9.73 7.75
N THR A 67 -15.72 -9.45 8.32
CA THR A 67 -16.40 -8.17 8.29
C THR A 67 -16.03 -7.33 9.51
N TYR A 68 -16.50 -6.09 9.59
CA TYR A 68 -16.32 -5.27 10.80
C TYR A 68 -16.92 -5.92 12.07
N ALA A 69 -17.99 -6.71 11.93
CA ALA A 69 -18.56 -7.44 13.05
C ALA A 69 -17.58 -8.50 13.58
N ASP A 70 -16.89 -9.20 12.67
CA ASP A 70 -15.89 -10.20 13.03
C ASP A 70 -14.61 -9.57 13.61
N THR A 71 -14.18 -8.42 13.08
CA THR A 71 -12.94 -7.76 13.51
C THR A 71 -13.11 -6.94 14.79
N GLY A 72 -14.34 -6.57 15.14
CA GLY A 72 -14.64 -5.67 16.26
C GLY A 72 -13.91 -4.33 16.12
N GLY A 73 -13.70 -3.86 14.88
CA GLY A 73 -13.02 -2.60 14.59
C GLY A 73 -11.50 -2.60 14.83
N ARG A 74 -10.87 -3.75 15.14
CA ARG A 74 -9.42 -3.82 15.38
C ARG A 74 -8.58 -3.76 14.11
N VAL A 75 -9.18 -4.14 12.98
CA VAL A 75 -8.59 -4.11 11.64
C VAL A 75 -9.72 -3.95 10.61
N THR A 76 -9.39 -3.44 9.44
CA THR A 76 -10.31 -3.39 8.30
C THR A 76 -10.74 -4.81 7.87
N PRO A 77 -11.89 -4.96 7.21
CA PRO A 77 -12.33 -6.22 6.65
C PRO A 77 -11.27 -6.85 5.74
N TYR A 78 -11.23 -8.18 5.73
CA TYR A 78 -10.31 -8.92 4.87
C TYR A 78 -10.90 -10.25 4.43
N LEU A 79 -10.27 -10.84 3.42
CA LEU A 79 -10.58 -12.17 2.93
C LEU A 79 -9.32 -13.02 2.84
N VAL A 80 -9.49 -14.33 2.99
CA VAL A 80 -8.48 -15.35 2.70
C VAL A 80 -8.94 -16.12 1.47
N TYR A 81 -8.10 -16.17 0.44
CA TYR A 81 -8.39 -16.75 -0.87
C TYR A 81 -7.34 -17.77 -1.27
N LEU A 82 -7.77 -18.87 -1.86
CA LEU A 82 -6.88 -19.88 -2.46
C LEU A 82 -6.79 -19.67 -3.97
N ASP A 83 -5.71 -19.06 -4.42
CA ASP A 83 -5.44 -18.85 -5.82
C ASP A 83 -4.71 -20.07 -6.39
N HIS A 84 -5.49 -21.11 -6.69
CA HIS A 84 -4.98 -22.37 -7.22
C HIS A 84 -4.23 -22.20 -8.55
N ALA A 85 -4.63 -21.24 -9.38
CA ALA A 85 -3.99 -20.97 -10.67
C ALA A 85 -2.56 -20.46 -10.53
N HIS A 86 -2.23 -19.81 -9.41
CA HIS A 86 -0.90 -19.26 -9.13
C HIS A 86 -0.19 -19.97 -7.97
N ALA A 87 -0.78 -21.03 -7.43
CA ALA A 87 -0.32 -21.71 -6.22
C ALA A 87 -0.05 -20.70 -5.08
N ASP A 88 -1.05 -19.89 -4.72
CA ASP A 88 -0.90 -18.80 -3.76
C ASP A 88 -2.02 -18.80 -2.71
N ILE A 89 -1.67 -18.60 -1.45
CA ILE A 89 -2.59 -18.35 -0.34
C ILE A 89 -2.59 -16.85 -0.10
N VAL A 90 -3.70 -16.17 -0.37
CA VAL A 90 -3.75 -14.71 -0.33
C VAL A 90 -4.65 -14.22 0.80
N LEU A 91 -4.11 -13.38 1.69
CA LEU A 91 -4.89 -12.61 2.66
C LEU A 91 -4.98 -11.15 2.18
N ALA A 92 -6.16 -10.75 1.74
CA ALA A 92 -6.42 -9.45 1.12
C ALA A 92 -7.21 -8.51 2.04
N LEU A 93 -6.59 -7.42 2.48
CA LEU A 93 -7.15 -6.42 3.40
C LEU A 93 -7.75 -5.22 2.67
N ARG A 94 -8.97 -4.86 3.06
CA ARG A 94 -9.68 -3.68 2.58
C ARG A 94 -9.00 -2.39 3.06
N GLY A 95 -9.13 -1.32 2.27
CA GLY A 95 -8.84 0.05 2.73
C GLY A 95 -9.85 0.57 3.75
N LEU A 96 -9.59 1.76 4.26
CA LEU A 96 -10.45 2.39 5.27
C LEU A 96 -11.86 2.67 4.73
N ASN A 97 -12.84 2.63 5.61
CA ASN A 97 -14.20 3.07 5.33
C ASN A 97 -14.45 4.43 6.00
N LEU A 98 -14.84 5.43 5.20
CA LEU A 98 -15.04 6.81 5.68
C LEU A 98 -16.10 6.94 6.77
N GLY A 99 -17.05 6.00 6.85
CA GLY A 99 -18.08 5.95 7.90
C GLY A 99 -17.70 5.10 9.11
N ARG A 100 -16.45 4.62 9.23
CA ARG A 100 -16.02 3.74 10.33
C ARG A 100 -14.96 4.43 11.19
N GLU A 101 -15.38 4.89 12.36
CA GLU A 101 -14.50 5.56 13.34
C GLU A 101 -13.30 4.70 13.75
N SER A 102 -13.49 3.38 13.87
CA SER A 102 -12.43 2.44 14.21
C SER A 102 -11.25 2.46 13.23
N ASP A 103 -11.52 2.70 11.94
CA ASP A 103 -10.47 2.74 10.91
C ASP A 103 -9.61 4.00 11.06
N TYR A 104 -10.25 5.13 11.40
CA TYR A 104 -9.53 6.34 11.76
C TYR A 104 -8.71 6.10 13.04
N ALA A 105 -9.31 5.55 14.08
CA ALA A 105 -8.61 5.26 15.33
C ALA A 105 -7.36 4.39 15.10
N LEU A 106 -7.43 3.39 14.22
CA LEU A 106 -6.29 2.57 13.82
C LEU A 106 -5.19 3.41 13.12
N LEU A 107 -5.59 4.21 12.13
CA LEU A 107 -4.69 5.07 11.35
C LEU A 107 -4.02 6.16 12.19
N LEU A 108 -4.68 6.62 13.24
CA LEU A 108 -4.25 7.73 14.08
C LEU A 108 -3.58 7.26 15.37
N ASP A 109 -3.59 5.97 15.64
CA ASP A 109 -2.84 5.33 16.72
C ASP A 109 -1.34 5.29 16.39
N ASN A 110 -0.73 6.45 16.15
CA ASN A 110 0.71 6.59 15.93
C ASN A 110 1.23 7.96 16.37
N ARG A 111 2.45 7.97 16.87
CA ARG A 111 3.23 9.19 17.13
C ARG A 111 4.65 8.95 16.63
N LEU A 112 5.39 10.00 16.30
CA LEU A 112 6.76 9.87 15.82
C LEU A 112 7.61 9.07 16.82
N GLY A 113 8.21 7.99 16.36
CA GLY A 113 9.03 7.11 17.19
C GLY A 113 8.29 6.29 18.24
N LYS A 114 6.94 6.26 18.23
CA LYS A 114 6.11 5.59 19.25
C LYS A 114 6.43 4.11 19.41
N ARG A 115 6.70 3.41 18.30
CA ARG A 115 6.88 1.96 18.29
C ARG A 115 8.16 1.57 17.57
N ARG A 116 9.05 0.89 18.29
CA ARG A 116 10.23 0.20 17.73
C ARG A 116 9.87 -1.24 17.37
N PHE A 117 10.40 -1.73 16.27
CA PHE A 117 10.23 -3.11 15.83
C PHE A 117 11.39 -3.49 14.90
N ASP A 118 11.96 -4.68 15.08
CA ASP A 118 13.08 -5.21 14.27
C ASP A 118 14.25 -4.22 14.07
N GLY A 119 14.63 -3.49 15.11
CA GLY A 119 15.71 -2.51 15.04
C GLY A 119 15.39 -1.22 14.26
N GLY A 120 14.14 -1.01 13.85
CA GLY A 120 13.65 0.25 13.27
C GLY A 120 12.40 0.77 13.98
N TYR A 121 11.68 1.67 13.32
CA TYR A 121 10.42 2.25 13.78
C TYR A 121 9.28 1.89 12.85
N VAL A 122 8.10 1.63 13.41
CA VAL A 122 6.91 1.27 12.64
C VAL A 122 5.69 2.02 13.14
N HIS A 123 4.64 2.05 12.33
CA HIS A 123 3.36 2.62 12.72
C HIS A 123 2.68 1.75 13.78
N ASN A 124 2.39 2.31 14.94
CA ASN A 124 1.88 1.55 16.09
C ASN A 124 0.53 0.88 15.83
N GLY A 125 -0.48 1.62 15.34
CA GLY A 125 -1.80 1.07 15.03
C GLY A 125 -1.74 -0.07 14.02
N LEU A 126 -1.10 0.14 12.87
CA LEU A 126 -0.92 -0.88 11.83
C LEU A 126 -0.23 -2.15 12.34
N LEU A 127 0.83 -2.02 13.16
CA LEU A 127 1.48 -3.19 13.76
C LEU A 127 0.55 -3.94 14.71
N ARG A 128 -0.25 -3.24 15.52
CA ARG A 128 -1.23 -3.87 16.41
C ARG A 128 -2.31 -4.62 15.64
N ALA A 129 -2.83 -4.04 14.57
CA ALA A 129 -3.78 -4.72 13.67
C ALA A 129 -3.16 -5.95 13.03
N ALA A 130 -1.92 -5.86 12.55
CA ALA A 130 -1.20 -6.99 11.98
C ALA A 130 -1.03 -8.15 12.98
N GLY A 131 -0.61 -7.84 14.21
CA GLY A 131 -0.53 -8.84 15.28
C GLY A 131 -1.89 -9.52 15.54
N TRP A 132 -2.96 -8.73 15.60
CA TRP A 132 -4.31 -9.27 15.79
C TRP A 132 -4.76 -10.18 14.64
N VAL A 133 -4.46 -9.82 13.39
CA VAL A 133 -4.78 -10.68 12.23
C VAL A 133 -4.01 -11.99 12.30
N LEU A 134 -2.71 -11.94 12.61
CA LEU A 134 -1.91 -13.15 12.75
C LEU A 134 -2.47 -14.04 13.85
N ASP A 135 -2.76 -13.49 15.04
CA ASP A 135 -3.31 -14.27 16.16
C ASP A 135 -4.66 -14.92 15.80
N LYS A 136 -5.48 -14.27 14.97
CA LYS A 136 -6.80 -14.79 14.58
C LYS A 136 -6.78 -15.81 13.47
N GLU A 137 -5.83 -15.72 12.56
CA GLU A 137 -5.78 -16.55 11.36
C GLU A 137 -4.58 -17.52 11.36
N CYS A 138 -3.76 -17.53 12.42
CA CYS A 138 -2.55 -18.38 12.52
C CYS A 138 -2.85 -19.86 12.26
N ASP A 139 -3.85 -20.44 12.93
CA ASP A 139 -4.20 -21.84 12.76
C ASP A 139 -4.70 -22.12 11.33
N LEU A 140 -5.54 -21.24 10.79
CA LEU A 140 -6.03 -21.38 9.41
C LEU A 140 -4.87 -21.32 8.40
N LEU A 141 -3.98 -20.35 8.53
CA LEU A 141 -2.85 -20.19 7.63
C LEU A 141 -1.90 -21.38 7.72
N ARG A 142 -1.63 -21.90 8.94
CA ARG A 142 -0.84 -23.12 9.14
C ARG A 142 -1.49 -24.32 8.45
N ASP A 143 -2.79 -24.54 8.66
CA ASP A 143 -3.52 -25.65 8.05
C ASP A 143 -3.56 -25.57 6.51
N LEU A 144 -3.60 -24.35 5.96
CA LEU A 144 -3.53 -24.15 4.50
C LEU A 144 -2.13 -24.40 3.96
N LEU A 145 -1.09 -23.94 4.65
CA LEU A 145 0.31 -24.20 4.28
C LEU A 145 0.67 -25.69 4.38
N ASP A 146 0.07 -26.41 5.33
CA ASP A 146 0.23 -27.86 5.45
C ASP A 146 -0.45 -28.63 4.32
N ARG A 147 -1.66 -28.21 3.93
CA ARG A 147 -2.40 -28.81 2.81
C ARG A 147 -1.81 -28.46 1.45
N TYR A 148 -1.26 -27.27 1.31
CA TYR A 148 -0.70 -26.74 0.07
C TYR A 148 0.78 -26.36 0.24
N PRO A 149 1.67 -27.35 0.47
CA PRO A 149 3.06 -27.11 0.84
C PRO A 149 3.90 -26.50 -0.29
N ALA A 150 3.39 -26.38 -1.52
CA ALA A 150 4.05 -25.68 -2.62
C ALA A 150 3.60 -24.22 -2.77
N TYR A 151 2.56 -23.77 -2.04
CA TYR A 151 1.94 -22.48 -2.30
C TYR A 151 2.70 -21.32 -1.68
N THR A 152 2.75 -20.17 -2.33
CA THR A 152 3.22 -18.94 -1.68
C THR A 152 2.22 -18.43 -0.65
N LEU A 153 2.69 -17.59 0.27
CA LEU A 153 1.85 -16.86 1.21
C LEU A 153 1.94 -15.38 0.89
N THR A 154 0.85 -14.81 0.39
CA THR A 154 0.82 -13.42 -0.05
C THR A 154 -0.14 -12.59 0.81
N PHE A 155 0.37 -11.49 1.35
CA PHE A 155 -0.44 -10.46 1.99
C PHE A 155 -0.66 -9.32 1.02
N THR A 156 -1.90 -8.87 0.87
CA THR A 156 -2.19 -7.72 0.01
C THR A 156 -3.18 -6.80 0.69
N GLY A 157 -3.16 -5.53 0.33
CA GLY A 157 -4.13 -4.59 0.83
C GLY A 157 -4.11 -3.28 0.08
N HIS A 158 -5.10 -2.44 0.38
CA HIS A 158 -5.20 -1.09 -0.15
C HIS A 158 -5.18 -0.05 0.96
N SER A 159 -4.49 1.08 0.75
CA SER A 159 -4.52 2.23 1.66
C SER A 159 -4.15 1.86 3.10
N LEU A 160 -5.08 2.00 4.04
CA LEU A 160 -4.93 1.53 5.42
C LEU A 160 -4.60 0.02 5.50
N GLY A 161 -5.32 -0.81 4.75
CA GLY A 161 -5.12 -2.26 4.70
C GLY A 161 -3.77 -2.66 4.09
N ALA A 162 -3.23 -1.86 3.17
CA ALA A 162 -1.90 -2.07 2.60
C ALA A 162 -0.80 -1.89 3.67
N GLY A 163 -0.97 -0.89 4.53
CA GLY A 163 -0.09 -0.68 5.68
C GLY A 163 -0.14 -1.85 6.68
N VAL A 164 -1.34 -2.39 6.94
CA VAL A 164 -1.51 -3.59 7.77
C VAL A 164 -0.87 -4.82 7.12
N ALA A 165 -1.07 -5.04 5.81
CA ALA A 165 -0.47 -6.15 5.07
C ALA A 165 1.07 -6.12 5.15
N ALA A 166 1.68 -4.94 5.00
CA ALA A 166 3.12 -4.78 5.12
C ALA A 166 3.63 -5.11 6.54
N MET A 167 2.93 -4.64 7.58
CA MET A 167 3.28 -4.99 8.97
C MET A 167 3.11 -6.49 9.24
N LEU A 168 2.01 -7.09 8.76
CA LEU A 168 1.73 -8.51 8.91
C LEU A 168 2.82 -9.36 8.26
N THR A 169 3.28 -8.96 7.08
CA THR A 169 4.40 -9.61 6.38
C THR A 169 5.67 -9.60 7.21
N MET A 170 6.02 -8.46 7.83
CA MET A 170 7.18 -8.40 8.72
C MET A 170 7.02 -9.31 9.93
N VAL A 171 5.85 -9.28 10.59
CA VAL A 171 5.59 -10.12 11.77
C VAL A 171 5.72 -11.60 11.41
N VAL A 172 5.13 -12.02 10.28
CA VAL A 172 5.22 -13.40 9.79
C VAL A 172 6.65 -13.80 9.45
N VAL A 173 7.39 -12.96 8.72
CA VAL A 173 8.78 -13.25 8.34
C VAL A 173 9.71 -13.36 9.54
N LEU A 174 9.40 -12.67 10.65
CA LEU A 174 10.15 -12.78 11.91
C LEU A 174 9.68 -13.95 12.81
N ASN A 175 8.55 -14.58 12.48
CA ASN A 175 7.94 -15.65 13.26
C ASN A 175 7.52 -16.82 12.33
N LEU A 176 8.35 -17.15 11.34
CA LEU A 176 8.03 -18.18 10.33
C LEU A 176 7.79 -19.55 10.99
N ASP A 177 8.50 -19.82 12.06
CA ASP A 177 8.35 -21.00 12.93
C ASP A 177 6.91 -21.18 13.44
N LYS A 178 6.17 -20.08 13.69
CA LYS A 178 4.77 -20.15 14.14
C LYS A 178 3.82 -20.65 13.06
N LEU A 179 4.08 -20.32 11.79
CA LEU A 179 3.28 -20.79 10.65
C LEU A 179 3.83 -22.09 10.05
N GLY A 180 5.03 -22.53 10.45
CA GLY A 180 5.63 -23.77 10.00
C GLY A 180 6.23 -23.66 8.61
N LYS A 181 5.69 -24.44 7.65
CA LYS A 181 6.27 -24.75 6.32
C LYS A 181 6.29 -23.59 5.30
N VAL A 182 6.46 -22.36 5.75
CA VAL A 182 6.65 -21.20 4.88
C VAL A 182 8.00 -20.56 5.14
N GLU A 183 8.72 -20.31 4.05
CA GLU A 183 10.02 -19.65 4.09
C GLU A 183 9.86 -18.20 3.64
N ARG A 184 10.78 -17.31 4.08
CA ARG A 184 10.83 -15.92 3.61
C ARG A 184 10.77 -15.82 2.07
N GLY A 185 11.45 -16.74 1.38
CA GLY A 185 11.47 -16.83 -0.08
C GLY A 185 10.11 -17.08 -0.73
N ARG A 186 9.11 -17.57 0.02
CA ARG A 186 7.72 -17.81 -0.43
C ARG A 186 6.68 -16.89 0.19
N THR A 187 7.11 -15.96 1.04
CA THR A 187 6.24 -14.93 1.60
C THR A 187 6.36 -13.65 0.78
N ARG A 188 5.23 -13.07 0.38
CA ARG A 188 5.20 -11.82 -0.41
C ARG A 188 4.16 -10.85 0.14
N CYS A 189 4.34 -9.58 -0.19
CA CYS A 189 3.37 -8.55 0.06
C CYS A 189 3.22 -7.63 -1.15
N TYR A 190 1.99 -7.33 -1.53
CA TYR A 190 1.65 -6.29 -2.51
C TYR A 190 0.78 -5.23 -1.84
N ALA A 191 1.40 -4.12 -1.49
CA ALA A 191 0.77 -3.03 -0.75
C ALA A 191 0.33 -1.94 -1.73
N MET A 192 -0.97 -1.83 -2.00
CA MET A 192 -1.52 -0.86 -2.97
C MET A 192 -1.78 0.48 -2.28
N ALA A 193 -1.18 1.56 -2.78
CA ALA A 193 -1.32 2.90 -2.23
C ALA A 193 -1.08 2.96 -0.70
N PRO A 194 0.02 2.41 -0.16
CA PRO A 194 0.17 2.24 1.28
C PRO A 194 0.42 3.54 2.03
N ALA A 195 -0.09 3.60 3.25
CA ALA A 195 0.37 4.59 4.23
C ALA A 195 1.84 4.35 4.58
N ARG A 196 2.56 5.43 4.90
CA ARG A 196 3.93 5.35 5.41
C ARG A 196 3.94 4.67 6.78
N CYS A 197 4.58 3.50 6.86
CA CYS A 197 4.39 2.61 8.01
C CYS A 197 5.66 2.05 8.63
N MET A 198 6.85 2.29 8.04
CA MET A 198 8.12 1.79 8.58
C MET A 198 9.29 2.74 8.31
N SER A 199 10.33 2.69 9.13
CA SER A 199 11.56 3.47 8.93
C SER A 199 12.34 3.00 7.71
N LEU A 200 13.21 3.87 7.19
CA LEU A 200 13.96 3.64 5.96
C LEU A 200 14.76 2.33 5.98
N ASN A 201 15.43 2.04 7.09
CA ASN A 201 16.20 0.80 7.25
C ASN A 201 15.33 -0.46 7.14
N LEU A 202 14.07 -0.40 7.59
CA LEU A 202 13.12 -1.50 7.45
C LEU A 202 12.57 -1.58 6.02
N ALA A 203 12.25 -0.44 5.40
CA ALA A 203 11.80 -0.41 4.01
C ALA A 203 12.85 -1.05 3.08
N VAL A 204 14.14 -0.76 3.29
CA VAL A 204 15.25 -1.38 2.55
C VAL A 204 15.39 -2.87 2.91
N ARG A 205 15.37 -3.23 4.20
CA ARG A 205 15.55 -4.62 4.66
C ARG A 205 14.47 -5.59 4.17
N TYR A 206 13.24 -5.12 3.99
CA TYR A 206 12.10 -5.94 3.56
C TYR A 206 11.74 -5.74 2.08
N ALA A 207 12.59 -5.07 1.29
CA ALA A 207 12.33 -4.79 -0.13
C ALA A 207 12.36 -6.02 -1.04
N ASP A 208 12.81 -7.17 -0.53
CA ASP A 208 12.76 -8.49 -1.18
C ASP A 208 11.39 -9.17 -1.05
N VAL A 209 10.62 -8.83 0.00
CA VAL A 209 9.32 -9.46 0.28
C VAL A 209 8.14 -8.50 0.22
N ILE A 210 8.34 -7.20 0.45
CA ILE A 210 7.27 -6.18 0.39
C ILE A 210 7.42 -5.32 -0.86
N ASN A 211 6.33 -5.24 -1.62
CA ASN A 211 6.20 -4.49 -2.85
C ASN A 211 5.07 -3.46 -2.71
N SER A 212 5.41 -2.19 -2.56
CA SER A 212 4.47 -1.07 -2.63
C SER A 212 4.14 -0.74 -4.08
N VAL A 213 2.87 -0.50 -4.38
CA VAL A 213 2.41 -0.05 -5.69
C VAL A 213 1.77 1.32 -5.53
N VAL A 214 2.25 2.29 -6.30
CA VAL A 214 1.74 3.65 -6.31
C VAL A 214 1.38 4.04 -7.73
N LEU A 215 0.17 4.57 -7.92
CA LEU A 215 -0.25 5.16 -9.17
C LEU A 215 -0.01 6.67 -9.12
N GLN A 216 0.73 7.19 -10.08
CA GLN A 216 0.82 8.64 -10.33
C GLN A 216 1.10 9.49 -9.07
N ASP A 217 0.22 10.44 -8.80
CA ASP A 217 0.37 11.49 -7.81
C ASP A 217 -0.28 11.10 -6.47
N ASP A 218 -0.59 9.81 -6.26
CA ASP A 218 -1.23 9.34 -5.04
C ASP A 218 -0.51 9.88 -3.80
N PHE A 219 -1.29 10.56 -2.97
CA PHE A 219 -0.84 11.41 -1.88
C PHE A 219 -0.47 10.62 -0.63
N LEU A 220 -1.04 9.43 -0.45
CA LEU A 220 -0.93 8.71 0.83
C LEU A 220 0.49 8.22 1.12
N PRO A 221 1.23 7.64 0.14
CA PRO A 221 2.63 7.26 0.34
C PRO A 221 3.57 8.45 0.56
N ARG A 222 3.10 9.69 0.32
CA ARG A 222 3.91 10.92 0.29
C ARG A 222 3.64 11.87 1.47
N THR A 223 2.52 11.73 2.18
CA THR A 223 2.11 12.67 3.24
C THR A 223 2.50 12.18 4.63
N ALA A 224 2.94 13.10 5.51
CA ALA A 224 3.27 12.81 6.93
C ALA A 224 2.06 13.07 7.84
N THR A 225 1.02 13.60 7.22
CA THR A 225 -0.01 14.38 7.85
C THR A 225 -1.05 13.46 8.47
N PRO A 226 -1.53 13.74 9.68
CA PRO A 226 -2.69 13.06 10.24
C PRO A 226 -3.87 13.20 9.27
N LEU A 227 -4.37 12.05 8.80
CA LEU A 227 -5.38 11.97 7.72
C LEU A 227 -6.78 12.43 8.15
N GLU A 228 -6.99 12.72 9.43
CA GLU A 228 -8.24 13.31 9.96
C GLU A 228 -8.64 14.59 9.23
N ASP A 229 -7.67 15.49 9.00
CA ASP A 229 -7.94 16.78 8.36
C ASP A 229 -8.21 16.64 6.85
N ILE A 230 -7.61 15.62 6.22
CA ILE A 230 -7.74 15.33 4.78
C ILE A 230 -9.12 14.70 4.50
N PHE A 231 -9.54 13.71 5.29
CA PHE A 231 -10.81 13.01 5.03
C PHE A 231 -12.05 13.75 5.54
N LYS A 232 -11.96 14.53 6.64
CA LYS A 232 -13.07 15.39 7.09
C LYS A 232 -13.30 16.59 6.16
N SER A 233 -12.29 16.98 5.40
CA SER A 233 -12.31 18.20 4.59
C SER A 233 -12.21 17.91 3.10
N ILE A 234 -12.87 16.86 2.60
CA ILE A 234 -12.96 16.58 1.16
C ILE A 234 -13.44 17.81 0.35
N LEU A 235 -14.21 18.72 0.97
CA LEU A 235 -14.62 20.02 0.39
C LEU A 235 -13.59 21.16 0.52
N CYS A 236 -12.55 21.03 1.35
CA CYS A 236 -11.54 22.07 1.62
C CYS A 236 -10.08 21.54 1.53
N LEU A 237 -9.90 20.36 0.92
CA LEU A 237 -8.62 19.67 0.70
C LEU A 237 -7.53 20.61 0.17
N PRO A 238 -7.81 21.49 -0.82
CA PRO A 238 -6.82 22.42 -1.36
C PRO A 238 -6.29 23.40 -0.29
N CYS A 239 -7.16 23.89 0.61
CA CYS A 239 -6.82 24.91 1.59
C CYS A 239 -6.03 24.35 2.79
N LEU A 240 -6.41 23.16 3.27
CA LEU A 240 -5.70 22.47 4.35
C LEU A 240 -4.36 21.90 3.91
N LEU A 241 -4.30 21.34 2.70
CA LEU A 241 -3.04 20.97 2.07
C LEU A 241 -2.15 22.22 1.93
N CYS A 242 -2.66 23.37 1.51
CA CYS A 242 -1.87 24.61 1.46
C CYS A 242 -1.28 25.02 2.82
N LEU A 243 -2.09 25.13 3.88
CA LEU A 243 -1.64 25.57 5.21
C LEU A 243 -0.66 24.59 5.89
N ARG A 244 -0.88 23.27 5.73
CA ARG A 244 -0.04 22.25 6.38
C ARG A 244 1.18 21.89 5.54
N CYS A 245 1.07 21.89 4.20
CA CYS A 245 2.24 21.80 3.33
C CYS A 245 3.18 22.98 3.60
N LEU A 246 2.66 24.18 3.90
CA LEU A 246 3.48 25.31 4.37
C LEU A 246 4.25 24.96 5.66
N LYS A 247 3.62 24.30 6.65
CA LYS A 247 4.28 23.90 7.90
C LYS A 247 5.34 22.81 7.69
N ASP A 248 5.06 21.80 6.88
CA ASP A 248 6.03 20.73 6.55
C ASP A 248 7.17 21.26 5.66
N THR A 249 6.96 22.35 4.91
CA THR A 249 7.98 23.03 4.10
C THR A 249 8.98 23.82 4.95
N CYS A 250 8.60 24.22 6.17
CA CYS A 250 9.49 24.96 7.06
C CYS A 250 10.48 24.06 7.82
N ILE A 251 10.40 22.73 7.66
CA ILE A 251 11.39 21.79 8.20
C ILE A 251 12.44 21.55 7.11
N PRO A 252 13.73 21.80 7.36
CA PRO A 252 14.78 21.52 6.39
C PRO A 252 14.76 20.05 5.96
N GLU A 253 14.84 19.79 4.66
CA GLU A 253 14.83 18.44 4.07
C GLU A 253 15.93 17.55 4.69
N ASP A 254 17.11 18.11 4.92
CA ASP A 254 18.22 17.45 5.62
C ASP A 254 17.88 17.03 7.06
N ALA A 255 17.07 17.82 7.77
CA ALA A 255 16.63 17.48 9.12
C ALA A 255 15.59 16.36 9.11
N MET A 256 14.73 16.32 8.09
CA MET A 256 13.74 15.26 7.91
C MET A 256 14.36 13.93 7.48
N LEU A 257 15.36 13.96 6.60
CA LEU A 257 16.06 12.77 6.11
C LEU A 257 16.95 12.12 7.17
N LYS A 258 17.43 12.91 8.15
CA LYS A 258 18.29 12.42 9.23
C LYS A 258 17.52 11.83 10.43
N ASP A 259 16.20 12.00 10.53
CA ASP A 259 15.44 11.45 11.67
C ASP A 259 15.14 9.95 11.46
N PRO A 260 15.75 9.04 12.25
CA PRO A 260 15.55 7.60 12.09
C PRO A 260 14.12 7.13 12.41
N ARG A 261 13.31 7.98 13.05
CA ARG A 261 11.92 7.68 13.44
C ARG A 261 10.92 7.96 12.33
N ARG A 262 11.35 8.63 11.25
CA ARG A 262 10.49 8.96 10.12
C ARG A 262 10.03 7.68 9.42
N LEU A 263 8.77 7.64 9.04
CA LEU A 263 8.17 6.51 8.34
C LEU A 263 8.08 6.76 6.84
N TYR A 264 8.18 5.68 6.08
CA TYR A 264 8.28 5.59 4.63
C TYR A 264 7.29 4.55 4.09
N ALA A 265 7.04 4.60 2.78
CA ALA A 265 6.35 3.53 2.09
C ALA A 265 7.16 2.22 2.25
N PRO A 266 6.49 1.08 2.46
CA PRO A 266 7.17 -0.15 2.82
C PRO A 266 7.79 -0.86 1.61
N GLY A 267 9.01 -1.37 1.76
CA GLY A 267 9.63 -2.25 0.78
C GLY A 267 10.01 -1.57 -0.55
N ARG A 268 10.08 -2.39 -1.61
CA ARG A 268 10.32 -1.95 -3.00
C ARG A 268 9.10 -1.21 -3.53
N ILE A 269 9.29 -0.14 -4.30
CA ILE A 269 8.20 0.63 -4.85
C ILE A 269 8.07 0.35 -6.35
N TYR A 270 6.86 0.08 -6.81
CA TYR A 270 6.44 0.12 -8.21
C TYR A 270 5.60 1.38 -8.41
N HIS A 271 6.05 2.26 -9.30
CA HIS A 271 5.36 3.49 -9.62
C HIS A 271 4.80 3.42 -11.05
N ILE A 272 3.48 3.43 -11.16
CA ILE A 272 2.75 3.38 -12.43
C ILE A 272 2.62 4.80 -12.98
N VAL A 273 3.30 5.06 -14.09
CA VAL A 273 3.32 6.37 -14.75
C VAL A 273 2.44 6.38 -16.00
N GLU A 274 1.22 6.92 -15.91
CA GLU A 274 0.30 7.12 -17.05
C GLU A 274 0.16 8.60 -17.50
N ARG A 275 0.69 9.58 -16.75
CA ARG A 275 0.68 11.01 -17.13
C ARG A 275 2.04 11.67 -16.89
N LYS A 276 2.32 12.74 -17.65
CA LYS A 276 3.54 13.56 -17.57
C LYS A 276 3.19 15.05 -17.49
N SER A 277 3.98 15.84 -16.76
CA SER A 277 3.81 17.31 -16.70
C SER A 277 3.81 17.92 -18.10
N PHE A 278 2.98 18.94 -18.31
CA PHE A 278 2.90 19.77 -19.54
C PHE A 278 2.44 19.05 -20.83
N ARG A 279 1.81 17.88 -20.73
CA ARG A 279 1.14 17.27 -21.88
C ARG A 279 -0.31 16.92 -21.57
N CYS A 280 -1.20 17.15 -22.54
CA CYS A 280 -2.61 16.79 -22.43
C CYS A 280 -2.81 15.30 -22.75
N GLY A 281 -3.49 14.58 -21.86
CA GLY A 281 -3.93 13.19 -22.07
C GLY A 281 -3.18 12.14 -21.23
N ARG A 282 -3.75 10.93 -21.20
CA ARG A 282 -3.12 9.74 -20.60
C ARG A 282 -2.29 9.01 -21.64
N TYR A 283 -1.12 8.54 -21.24
CA TYR A 283 -0.22 7.76 -22.08
C TYR A 283 -0.30 6.28 -21.70
N PRO A 284 0.22 5.38 -22.56
CA PRO A 284 0.64 4.05 -22.15
C PRO A 284 1.28 4.05 -20.75
N PRO A 285 0.71 3.33 -19.77
CA PRO A 285 1.29 3.28 -18.43
C PRO A 285 2.68 2.62 -18.49
N VAL A 286 3.65 3.25 -17.84
CA VAL A 286 5.02 2.75 -17.68
C VAL A 286 5.25 2.44 -16.21
N VAL A 287 5.69 1.22 -15.90
CA VAL A 287 6.00 0.83 -14.52
C VAL A 287 7.48 1.05 -14.23
N LYS A 288 7.74 1.91 -13.26
CA LYS A 288 9.08 2.20 -12.73
C LYS A 288 9.27 1.48 -11.39
N THR A 289 10.49 1.06 -11.07
CA THR A 289 10.77 0.44 -9.78
C THR A 289 12.09 0.87 -9.16
N ALA A 290 12.09 1.02 -7.84
CA ALA A 290 13.27 1.27 -7.03
C ALA A 290 13.06 0.80 -5.58
N VAL A 291 14.16 0.61 -4.86
CA VAL A 291 14.16 0.53 -3.40
C VAL A 291 14.36 1.96 -2.87
N PRO A 292 13.59 2.41 -1.87
CA PRO A 292 13.70 3.77 -1.34
C PRO A 292 14.99 3.89 -0.51
N VAL A 293 16.13 4.13 -1.15
CA VAL A 293 17.42 4.39 -0.46
C VAL A 293 17.71 5.89 -0.42
N ASP A 294 17.38 6.61 -1.49
CA ASP A 294 17.63 8.05 -1.62
C ASP A 294 16.31 8.80 -1.85
N GLY A 295 15.65 9.29 -0.79
CA GLY A 295 14.70 10.43 -0.71
C GLY A 295 13.58 10.64 -1.76
N ARG A 296 13.41 9.75 -2.74
CA ARG A 296 12.84 10.12 -4.05
C ARG A 296 11.34 9.92 -4.19
N PHE A 297 10.60 9.57 -3.14
CA PHE A 297 9.14 9.39 -3.21
C PHE A 297 8.41 10.11 -2.06
N GLU A 298 8.89 11.31 -1.72
CA GLU A 298 8.46 12.04 -0.53
C GLU A 298 7.77 13.38 -0.83
N HIS A 299 7.82 13.84 -2.08
CA HIS A 299 7.22 15.11 -2.44
C HIS A 299 5.71 14.95 -2.59
N VAL A 300 4.96 15.60 -1.68
CA VAL A 300 3.52 15.76 -1.81
C VAL A 300 3.23 16.51 -3.11
N VAL A 301 2.56 15.83 -4.04
CA VAL A 301 2.07 16.42 -5.29
C VAL A 301 0.63 16.84 -5.07
N LEU A 302 0.33 18.11 -5.37
CA LEU A 302 -1.04 18.61 -5.35
C LEU A 302 -1.65 18.34 -6.72
N SER A 303 -2.40 17.24 -6.83
CA SER A 303 -3.07 16.83 -8.06
C SER A 303 -4.58 16.79 -7.86
N CYS A 304 -5.34 17.32 -8.83
CA CYS A 304 -6.79 17.21 -8.86
C CYS A 304 -7.25 15.75 -9.02
N ASN A 305 -6.36 14.85 -9.42
CA ASN A 305 -6.62 13.43 -9.59
C ASN A 305 -6.18 12.58 -8.39
N ALA A 306 -5.68 13.17 -7.30
CA ALA A 306 -5.08 12.43 -6.19
C ALA A 306 -6.01 11.37 -5.57
N THR A 307 -7.32 11.65 -5.50
CA THR A 307 -8.32 10.68 -5.03
C THR A 307 -8.55 9.53 -6.01
N MET A 308 -8.52 9.83 -7.32
CA MET A 308 -8.60 8.80 -8.37
C MET A 308 -7.35 7.93 -8.38
N ASP A 309 -6.17 8.53 -8.29
CA ASP A 309 -4.89 7.81 -8.27
C ASP A 309 -4.76 6.92 -7.03
N HIS A 310 -5.36 7.33 -5.91
CA HIS A 310 -5.44 6.52 -4.70
C HIS A 310 -6.41 5.34 -4.84
N ALA A 311 -7.42 5.42 -5.71
CA ALA A 311 -8.46 4.41 -5.78
C ALA A 311 -7.96 3.12 -6.46
N ILE A 312 -8.14 2.00 -5.78
CA ILE A 312 -7.63 0.70 -6.22
C ILE A 312 -8.11 0.26 -7.62
N VAL A 313 -9.31 0.70 -8.03
CA VAL A 313 -9.85 0.42 -9.38
C VAL A 313 -8.94 1.00 -10.46
N TRP A 314 -8.37 2.19 -10.24
CA TRP A 314 -7.44 2.80 -11.19
C TRP A 314 -6.06 2.14 -11.14
N ILE A 315 -5.59 1.72 -9.96
CA ILE A 315 -4.35 0.95 -9.83
C ILE A 315 -4.46 -0.38 -10.60
N GLU A 316 -5.59 -1.09 -10.46
CA GLU A 316 -5.86 -2.32 -11.20
C GLU A 316 -5.88 -2.08 -12.71
N ARG A 317 -6.66 -1.09 -13.16
CA ARG A 317 -6.84 -0.80 -14.58
C ARG A 317 -5.54 -0.40 -15.26
N GLU A 318 -4.81 0.54 -14.68
CA GLU A 318 -3.54 1.00 -15.26
C GLU A 318 -2.42 -0.03 -15.09
N GLY A 319 -2.47 -0.83 -14.03
CA GLY A 319 -1.61 -1.99 -13.85
C GLY A 319 -1.83 -3.05 -14.93
N GLN A 320 -3.09 -3.41 -15.22
CA GLN A 320 -3.42 -4.38 -16.28
C GLN A 320 -2.99 -3.86 -17.65
N ARG A 321 -3.29 -2.59 -17.97
CA ARG A 321 -2.84 -1.95 -19.22
C ARG A 321 -1.32 -1.94 -19.37
N ALA A 322 -0.58 -1.85 -18.26
CA ALA A 322 0.88 -1.94 -18.30
C ALA A 322 1.35 -3.38 -18.56
N LEU A 323 0.68 -4.39 -18.00
CA LEU A 323 0.96 -5.80 -18.27
C LEU A 323 0.69 -6.20 -19.71
N ASP A 324 -0.45 -5.79 -20.26
CA ASP A 324 -0.82 -6.12 -21.64
C ASP A 324 0.23 -5.63 -22.64
N LYS A 325 0.95 -4.55 -22.29
CA LYS A 325 2.05 -3.98 -23.08
C LYS A 325 3.38 -4.70 -22.92
N PHE A 326 3.63 -5.35 -21.80
CA PHE A 326 4.82 -6.20 -21.68
C PHE A 326 4.73 -7.44 -22.58
N CYS A 327 3.51 -7.86 -22.92
CA CYS A 327 3.23 -9.03 -23.74
C CYS A 327 3.04 -8.70 -25.24
N SER A 328 3.03 -7.41 -25.62
CA SER A 328 2.90 -6.94 -27.01
C SER A 328 4.24 -6.58 -27.62
#